data_AF-A0A800KID8-F1
#
_entry.id   AF-A0A800KID8-F1
#
_cell.length_a   1.000
_cell.length_b   1.000
_cell.length_c   1.000
_cell.angle_alpha   90.00
_cell.angle_beta   90.00
_cell.angle_gamma   90.00
#
_symmetry.space_group_name_H-M   'P 1'
#
loop_
_entity.id
_entity.type
_entity.pdbx_description
1 polymer ?
#
loop_
_entity_poly.entity_id
_entity_poly.type
_entity_poly.pdbx_seq_one_letter_code
_entity_poly.pdbx_strand_id
1 'polypeptide(L)' 'MAIYRTLYYTEVTVGVGGRITIPQELRDNLRLNPKDSLTVRVEETGDGRRQMVMWRGEESDDLEDLID' A
#
# COMPACT_ATOMS: atom_id res chain seq x y z
N MET A 1 -8.83 15.69 6.16
CA MET A 1 -7.91 14.66 6.70
C MET A 1 -8.77 13.59 7.35
N ALA A 2 -8.77 12.37 6.82
CA ALA A 2 -9.51 11.27 7.44
C ALA A 2 -8.71 10.73 8.64
N ILE A 3 -9.40 10.37 9.72
CA ILE A 3 -8.78 9.74 10.89
C ILE A 3 -8.81 8.23 10.67
N TYR A 4 -7.66 7.63 10.38
CA TYR A 4 -7.51 6.19 10.30
C TYR A 4 -7.03 5.65 11.64
N ARG A 5 -7.68 4.59 12.13
CA ARG A 5 -7.26 3.88 13.35
C ARG A 5 -6.26 2.78 13.01
N THR A 6 -5.23 2.63 13.84
CA THR A 6 -4.34 1.46 13.74
C THR A 6 -5.07 0.22 14.26
N LEU A 7 -5.11 -0.85 13.47
CA LEU A 7 -5.68 -2.13 13.90
C LEU A 7 -4.63 -3.00 14.60
N TYR A 8 -3.43 -3.10 14.03
CA TYR A 8 -2.29 -3.81 14.58
C TYR A 8 -0.98 -3.35 13.91
N TYR A 9 0.15 -3.75 14.49
CA TYR A 9 1.48 -3.57 13.93
C TYR A 9 2.07 -4.93 13.55
N THR A 10 2.72 -5.00 12.40
CA THR A 10 3.57 -6.13 12.00
C THR A 10 4.87 -5.59 11.45
N GLU A 11 5.95 -6.33 11.63
CA GLU A 11 7.24 -6.00 11.04
C GLU A 11 7.38 -6.69 9.68
N VAL A 12 8.06 -6.02 8.75
CA VAL A 12 8.46 -6.58 7.45
C VAL A 12 9.91 -6.21 7.20
N THR A 13 10.63 -7.06 6.48
CA THR A 13 12.02 -6.82 6.11
C THR A 13 12.11 -6.47 4.63
N VAL A 14 13.02 -5.54 4.30
CA VAL A 14 13.35 -5.21 2.91
C VAL A 14 14.38 -6.22 2.41
N GLY A 15 13.98 -7.02 1.43
CA GLY A 15 14.85 -7.98 0.77
C GLY A 15 15.77 -7.34 -0.29
N VAL A 16 16.52 -8.20 -0.97
CA VAL A 16 17.40 -7.78 -2.08
C VAL A 16 16.59 -7.08 -3.18
N GLY A 17 17.13 -5.94 -3.64
CA GLY A 17 16.49 -5.12 -4.69
C GLY A 17 15.28 -4.31 -4.21
N GLY A 18 15.14 -4.11 -2.90
CA GLY A 18 14.08 -3.25 -2.34
C GLY A 18 12.70 -3.91 -2.26
N ARG A 19 12.61 -5.24 -2.43
CA ARG A 19 11.34 -5.96 -2.37
C ARG A 19 10.86 -6.10 -0.94
N ILE A 20 9.59 -5.75 -0.70
CA ILE A 20 8.91 -5.98 0.57
C ILE A 20 7.89 -7.11 0.34
N THR A 21 7.96 -8.14 1.18
CA THR A 21 6.96 -9.23 1.15
C THR A 21 5.81 -8.87 2.08
N ILE A 22 4.58 -8.88 1.56
CA ILE A 22 3.38 -8.67 2.36
C ILE A 22 3.03 -9.99 3.09
N PRO A 23 3.04 -10.02 4.44
CA PRO A 23 2.69 -11.21 5.20
C PRO A 23 1.29 -11.74 4.84
N GLN A 24 1.09 -13.06 4.90
CA GLN A 24 -0.17 -13.71 4.51
C GLN A 24 -1.37 -13.09 5.25
N GLU A 25 -1.26 -12.92 6.58
CA GLU A 25 -2.32 -12.34 7.40
C GLU A 25 -2.68 -10.90 6.97
N LEU A 26 -1.69 -10.09 6.57
CA LEU A 26 -1.93 -8.73 6.08
C LEU A 26 -2.65 -8.76 4.73
N ARG A 27 -2.28 -9.70 3.85
CA ARG A 27 -2.96 -9.91 2.55
C ARG A 27 -4.42 -10.32 2.75
N ASP A 28 -4.69 -11.22 3.68
CA ASP A 28 -6.05 -11.71 3.96
C ASP A 28 -6.92 -10.58 4.54
N ASN A 29 -6.37 -9.80 5.48
CA ASN A 29 -7.06 -8.66 6.08
C ASN A 29 -7.39 -7.55 5.08
N LEU A 30 -6.47 -7.26 4.15
CA LEU A 30 -6.64 -6.25 3.11
C LEU A 30 -7.32 -6.80 1.84
N ARG A 31 -7.62 -8.11 1.81
CA ARG A 31 -8.19 -8.84 0.66
C ARG A 31 -7.39 -8.63 -0.63
N LEU A 32 -6.07 -8.70 -0.51
CA LEU A 32 -5.14 -8.54 -1.63
C LEU A 32 -4.93 -9.85 -2.37
N ASN A 33 -5.05 -9.80 -3.69
CA ASN A 33 -4.80 -10.92 -4.59
C ASN A 33 -3.48 -10.74 -5.35
N PRO A 34 -2.91 -11.83 -5.89
CA PRO A 34 -1.79 -11.72 -6.82
C PRO A 34 -2.16 -10.79 -7.99
N LYS A 35 -1.23 -9.90 -8.35
CA LYS A 35 -1.36 -8.87 -9.40
C LYS A 35 -2.23 -7.65 -9.05
N ASP A 36 -2.76 -7.55 -7.83
CA ASP A 36 -3.36 -6.30 -7.38
C ASP A 36 -2.32 -5.17 -7.38
N SER A 37 -2.72 -4.01 -7.91
CA SER A 37 -1.94 -2.78 -7.83
C SER A 37 -2.20 -2.07 -6.51
N LEU A 38 -1.15 -1.55 -5.89
CA LEU A 38 -1.24 -0.71 -4.69
C LEU A 38 -0.74 0.69 -5.02
N THR A 39 -1.49 1.70 -4.59
CA THR A 39 -1.02 3.08 -4.56
C THR A 39 -0.22 3.31 -3.28
N VAL A 40 0.91 4.00 -3.40
CA VAL A 40 1.77 4.35 -2.26
C VAL A 40 1.83 5.86 -2.11
N ARG A 41 1.60 6.36 -0.90
CA ARG A 41 1.87 7.75 -0.50
C ARG A 41 2.95 7.77 0.58
N VAL A 42 3.90 8.67 0.42
CA VAL A 42 4.88 8.98 1.46
C VAL A 42 4.35 10.19 2.24
N GLU A 43 4.26 10.04 3.55
CA GLU A 43 3.84 11.09 4.47
C GLU A 43 5.01 11.45 5.40
N GLU A 44 5.07 12.71 5.79
CA GLU A 44 6.00 13.20 6.81
C GLU A 44 5.20 13.70 8.01
N THR A 45 5.54 13.23 9.19
CA THR A 45 4.93 13.65 10.45
C THR A 45 5.51 14.99 10.91
N GLY A 46 4.85 15.66 11.87
CA GLY A 46 5.32 16.95 12.40
C GLY A 46 6.71 16.90 13.06
N ASP A 47 7.18 15.72 13.47
CA ASP A 47 8.52 15.47 14.01
C ASP A 47 9.52 14.93 12.97
N GLY A 48 9.18 14.98 11.68
CA GLY A 48 10.07 14.63 10.56
C GLY A 48 10.19 13.14 10.29
N ARG A 49 9.45 12.26 10.98
CA ARG A 49 9.41 10.84 10.63
C ARG A 49 8.65 10.65 9.33
N ARG A 50 9.17 9.79 8.46
CA ARG A 50 8.53 9.44 7.19
C ARG A 50 7.88 8.07 7.29
N GLN A 51 6.66 7.96 6.76
CA GLN A 51 5.93 6.72 6.69
C GLN A 51 5.38 6.49 5.28
N MET A 52 5.30 5.22 4.90
CA MET A 52 4.58 4.80 3.70
C MET A 52 3.16 4.41 4.08
N VAL A 53 2.19 4.99 3.40
CA VAL A 53 0.80 4.56 3.43
C VAL A 53 0.48 3.92 2.10
N MET A 54 -0.04 2.70 2.13
CA MET A 54 -0.38 1.93 0.93
C MET A 54 -1.86 1.53 0.99
N TRP A 55 -2.53 1.57 -0.14
CA TRP A 55 -3.91 1.11 -0.29
C TRP A 55 -4.10 0.52 -1.68
N ARG A 56 -5.20 -0.21 -1.88
CA ARG A 56 -5.52 -0.77 -3.19
C ARG A 56 -5.67 0.37 -4.19
N GLY A 57 -4.96 0.29 -5.31
CA GLY A 57 -5.15 1.23 -6.40
C GLY A 57 -6.57 1.10 -6.94
N GLU A 58 -7.10 2.21 -7.46
CA GLU A 58 -8.26 2.13 -8.34
C GLU A 58 -7.80 1.41 -9.61
N GLU A 59 -8.60 0.45 -10.09
CA GLU A 59 -8.33 -0.19 -11.38
C GLU A 59 -8.20 0.94 -12.40
N SER A 60 -7.05 1.01 -13.06
CA SER A 60 -6.79 2.01 -14.08
C SER A 60 -7.52 1.60 -15.36
N ASP A 61 -8.84 1.46 -15.31
CA ASP A 61 -9.69 1.34 -16.49
C ASP A 61 -9.72 2.68 -17.27
N ASP A 62 -9.38 3.80 -16.61
CA ASP A 62 -9.41 5.13 -17.22
C ASP A 62 -8.33 5.39 -18.29
N LEU A 63 -7.35 4.50 -18.50
CA LEU A 63 -6.31 4.69 -19.52
C LEU A 63 -6.56 3.91 -20.83
N GLU A 64 -7.39 2.85 -20.80
CA GLU A 64 -7.78 2.12 -22.02
C GLU A 64 -8.98 2.79 -22.71
N ASP A 65 -9.86 3.46 -21.98
CA ASP A 65 -11.01 4.21 -22.53
C ASP A 65 -10.65 5.58 -23.16
N LEU A 66 -9.41 6.06 -22.99
CA LEU A 66 -8.92 7.32 -23.57
C LEU A 66 -8.20 7.15 -24.92
N ILE A 67 -8.05 5.90 -25.37
CA ILE A 67 -7.38 5.51 -26.62
C ILE A 67 -8.39 4.76 -27.52
N ASP A 68 -9.61 5.29 -27.64
CA ASP A 68 -10.58 4.91 -28.69
C ASP A 68 -11.19 6.18 -29.32
#